data_AF-A0ABD7WRH7-F1
#
_entry.id   AF-A0ABD7WRH7-F1
#
_cell.length_a   1.000
_cell.length_b   1.000
_cell.length_c   1.000
_cell.angle_alpha   90.00
_cell.angle_beta   90.00
_cell.angle_gamma   90.00
#
_symmetry.space_group_name_H-M   'P 1'
#
loop_
_entity.id
_entity.type
_entity.pdbx_description
1 polymer ?
#
loop_
_entity_poly.entity_id
_entity_poly.type
_entity_poly.pdbx_seq_one_letter_code
_entity_poly.pdbx_strand_id
1 'polypeptide(L)' 'MNTIQTFFSKHPKWSYTGNFVVTLACVAVFPSLFMPTVSGVLLGFVAATAINYALGLKWKPLRELTSK' A
#
# COMPACT_ATOMS: atom_id res chain seq x y z
N MET A 1 -11.14 -14.15 -5.50
CA MET A 1 -10.19 -13.64 -4.48
C MET A 1 -8.91 -14.41 -4.61
N ASN A 2 -7.79 -13.73 -4.87
CA ASN A 2 -6.49 -14.36 -5.01
C ASN A 2 -5.98 -14.81 -3.62
N THR A 3 -5.18 -15.88 -3.55
CA THR A 3 -4.60 -16.44 -2.30
C THR A 3 -3.94 -15.37 -1.42
N ILE A 4 -3.30 -14.38 -2.05
CA ILE A 4 -2.65 -13.24 -1.40
C ILE A 4 -3.66 -12.33 -0.69
N GLN A 5 -4.80 -12.02 -1.31
CA GLN A 5 -5.86 -11.22 -0.69
C GLN A 5 -6.46 -11.93 0.53
N THR A 6 -6.61 -13.26 0.45
CA THR A 6 -7.11 -14.09 1.55
C THR A 6 -6.14 -14.10 2.73
N PHE A 7 -4.82 -14.14 2.46
CA PHE A 7 -3.78 -14.07 3.49
C PHE A 7 -3.80 -12.72 4.23
N PHE A 8 -3.79 -11.60 3.51
CA PHE A 8 -3.82 -10.27 4.12
C PHE A 8 -5.14 -9.96 4.83
N SER A 9 -6.25 -10.55 4.37
CA SER A 9 -7.54 -10.47 5.06
C SER A 9 -7.51 -11.19 6.42
N LYS A 10 -6.77 -12.30 6.56
CA LYS A 10 -6.59 -13.03 7.83
C LYS A 10 -5.54 -12.36 8.75
N HIS A 11 -4.60 -11.62 8.17
CA HIS A 11 -3.50 -10.97 8.89
C HIS A 11 -3.53 -9.44 8.71
N PRO A 12 -4.47 -8.74 9.36
CA PRO A 12 -4.72 -7.34 9.07
C PRO A 12 -3.57 -6.40 9.49
N LYS A 13 -2.76 -6.77 10.51
CA LYS A 13 -1.54 -6.03 10.87
C LYS A 13 -0.52 -6.06 9.72
N TRP A 14 -0.34 -7.23 9.11
CA TRP A 14 0.56 -7.41 7.96
C TRP A 14 0.02 -6.73 6.71
N SER A 15 -1.30 -6.69 6.54
CA SER A 15 -1.95 -5.92 5.49
C SER A 15 -1.66 -4.42 5.61
N TYR A 16 -1.71 -3.88 6.83
CA TYR A 16 -1.41 -2.47 7.07
C TYR A 16 0.07 -2.14 6.83
N THR A 17 0.97 -2.95 7.39
CA THR A 17 2.41 -2.81 7.16
C THR A 17 2.76 -2.95 5.68
N GLY A 18 2.19 -3.95 4.99
CA GLY A 18 2.41 -4.16 3.57
C GLY A 18 1.97 -2.94 2.74
N ASN A 19 0.83 -2.35 3.06
CA ASN A 19 0.37 -1.14 2.39
C ASN A 19 1.34 0.03 2.57
N PHE A 20 1.79 0.25 3.80
CA PHE A 20 2.74 1.31 4.12
C PHE A 20 4.05 1.12 3.34
N VAL A 21 4.59 -0.10 3.31
CA VAL A 21 5.82 -0.43 2.58
C VAL A 21 5.66 -0.21 1.07
N VAL A 22 4.56 -0.68 0.47
CA VAL A 22 4.27 -0.49 -0.97
C VAL A 22 4.15 1.00 -1.30
N THR A 23 3.44 1.75 -0.46
CA THR A 23 3.26 3.19 -0.65
C THR A 23 4.59 3.93 -0.56
N LEU A 24 5.41 3.64 0.45
CA LEU A 24 6.72 4.25 0.62
C LEU A 24 7.65 3.94 -0.56
N ALA A 25 7.67 2.67 -1.00
CA ALA A 25 8.47 2.23 -2.13
C ALA A 25 8.05 2.93 -3.43
N CYS A 26 6.76 2.95 -3.76
CA CYS A 26 6.27 3.63 -4.95
C CYS A 26 6.54 5.13 -4.90
N VAL A 27 6.30 5.80 -3.78
CA VAL A 27 6.53 7.25 -3.63
C VAL A 27 8.01 7.61 -3.69
N ALA A 28 8.92 6.76 -3.20
CA ALA A 28 10.36 6.99 -3.30
C ALA A 28 10.92 6.70 -4.69
N VAL A 29 10.43 5.63 -5.35
CA VAL A 29 10.98 5.14 -6.62
C VAL A 29 10.41 5.89 -7.82
N PHE A 30 9.12 6.24 -7.82
CA PHE A 30 8.48 6.91 -8.96
C PHE A 30 9.10 8.27 -9.33
N PRO A 31 9.37 9.17 -8.38
CA PRO A 31 9.99 10.45 -8.71
C PRO A 31 11.40 10.29 -9.28
N SER A 32 12.14 9.28 -8.80
CA SER A 32 13.49 8.98 -9.27
C SER A 32 13.53 8.37 -10.67
N LEU A 33 12.50 7.61 -11.07
CA LEU A 33 12.48 6.90 -12.37
C LEU A 33 11.73 7.64 -13.48
N PHE A 34 10.69 8.41 -13.14
CA PHE A 34 9.77 8.97 -14.15
C PHE A 34 9.74 10.50 -14.15
N MET A 35 9.60 11.15 -12.99
CA MET A 35 9.47 12.60 -12.90
C MET A 35 9.93 13.13 -11.54
N PRO A 36 11.04 13.89 -11.46
CA PRO A 36 11.57 14.41 -10.19
C PRO A 36 10.75 15.58 -9.61
N THR A 37 9.57 15.87 -10.17
CA THR A 37 8.63 16.89 -9.72
C THR A 37 7.60 16.33 -8.74
N VAL A 38 6.90 17.22 -8.04
CA VAL A 38 5.79 16.88 -7.12
C VAL A 38 4.72 16.01 -7.81
N SER A 39 4.55 16.15 -9.13
CA SER A 39 3.69 15.28 -9.94
C SER A 39 4.11 13.80 -9.94
N GLY A 40 5.41 13.50 -9.85
CA GLY A 40 5.91 12.12 -9.74
C GLY A 40 5.56 11.47 -8.40
N VAL A 41 5.52 12.25 -7.32
CA VAL A 41 5.07 11.79 -6.00
C VAL A 41 3.58 11.43 -6.04
N LEU A 42 2.76 12.28 -6.67
CA LEU A 42 1.33 12.02 -6.85
C LEU A 42 1.09 10.75 -7.69
N LEU A 43 1.82 10.57 -8.79
CA LEU A 43 1.75 9.35 -9.60
C LEU A 43 2.19 8.11 -8.82
N GLY A 44 3.23 8.24 -7.99
CA GLY A 44 3.67 7.18 -7.08
C GLY A 44 2.57 6.77 -6.10
N PHE A 45 1.81 7.72 -5.55
CA PHE A 45 0.64 7.43 -4.69
C PHE A 45 -0.49 6.73 -5.45
N VAL A 46 -0.79 7.14 -6.68
CA VAL A 46 -1.80 6.50 -7.52
C VAL A 46 -1.39 5.05 -7.85
N ALA A 47 -0.14 4.84 -8.24
CA ALA A 47 0.41 3.51 -8.50
C ALA A 47 0.39 2.62 -7.25
N ALA A 48 0.82 3.15 -6.10
CA ALA A 48 0.75 2.44 -4.81
C ALA A 48 -0.68 2.01 -4.50
N THR A 49 -1.64 2.90 -4.69
CA THR A 49 -3.06 2.62 -4.42
C THR A 49 -3.57 1.48 -5.31
N ALA A 50 -3.24 1.49 -6.60
CA ALA A 50 -3.61 0.42 -7.52
C ALA A 50 -2.99 -0.93 -7.14
N ILE A 51 -1.71 -0.95 -6.78
CA ILE A 51 -1.00 -2.16 -6.33
C ILE A 51 -1.61 -2.68 -5.03
N ASN A 52 -1.83 -1.80 -4.05
CA ASN A 52 -2.44 -2.15 -2.78
C ASN A 52 -3.85 -2.73 -2.96
N TYR A 53 -4.63 -2.17 -3.88
CA TYR A 53 -5.95 -2.69 -4.23
C TYR A 53 -5.86 -4.09 -4.85
N ALA A 54 -4.95 -4.30 -5.80
CA ALA A 54 -4.73 -5.60 -6.42
C ALA A 54 -4.30 -6.67 -5.40
N LEU A 55 -3.41 -6.32 -4.47
CA LEU A 55 -2.92 -7.21 -3.41
C LEU A 55 -3.91 -7.39 -2.24
N GLY A 56 -4.96 -6.57 -2.17
CA GLY A 56 -5.92 -6.57 -1.06
C GLY A 56 -5.35 -6.00 0.25
N LEU A 57 -4.31 -5.17 0.15
CA LEU A 57 -3.68 -4.50 1.27
C LEU A 57 -4.55 -3.34 1.75
N LYS A 58 -5.32 -3.58 2.82
CA LYS A 58 -6.25 -2.59 3.37
C LYS A 58 -5.55 -1.54 4.23
N TRP A 59 -5.94 -0.28 4.04
CA TRP A 59 -5.78 0.80 5.02
C TRP A 59 -6.78 0.59 6.16
N LYS A 60 -6.53 -0.37 7.04
CA LYS A 60 -7.23 -0.40 8.33
C LYS A 60 -6.36 0.27 9.38
N PRO A 61 -6.84 1.33 10.05
CA PRO A 61 -6.07 1.97 11.10
C PRO A 61 -5.74 0.95 12.19
N LEU A 62 -4.49 0.92 12.64
CA LEU A 62 -3.97 -0.04 13.61
C LEU A 62 -4.82 -0.09 14.91
N ARG A 63 -5.47 1.04 15.24
CA ARG A 63 -6.39 1.19 16.38
C ARG A 63 -7.61 0.26 16.28
N GLU A 64 -8.18 0.10 15.10
CA GLU A 64 -9.28 -0.84 14.85
C GLU A 64 -8.84 -2.31 14.89
N LEU A 65 -7.53 -2.57 14.73
CA LEU A 65 -6.96 -3.93 14.78
C LEU A 65 -6.56 -4.38 16.19
N THR A 66 -6.45 -3.42 17.11
CA THR A 66 -5.92 -3.64 18.47
C THR A 66 -6.99 -3.45 19.53
N SER A 67 -8.16 -2.93 19.17
CA SER A 67 -9.35 -2.89 20.02
C SER A 67 -9.95 -4.30 20.10
N LYS A 68 -9.44 -5.12 21.01
CA LYS A 68 -10.02 -6.42 21.39
C LYS A 68 -10.29 -6.42 22.88
#